data_AF-A0A3M1FHV9-F1
#
_entry.id   AF-A0A3M1FHV9-F1
#
_cell.length_a   1.000
_cell.length_b   1.000
_cell.length_c   1.000
_cell.angle_alpha   90.00
_cell.angle_beta   90.00
_cell.angle_gamma   90.00
#
_symmetry.space_group_name_H-M   'P 1'
#
loop_
_entity.id
_entity.type
_entity.pdbx_description
1 polymer ?
#
loop_
_entity_poly.entity_id
_entity_poly.type
_entity_poly.pdbx_seq_one_letter_code
_entity_poly.pdbx_strand_id
1 'polypeptide(L)'
;MKRIEQLLSRDLSQPIEEVIKLDQRDEETVYNEIVEYVATKRIKEQYRDLLQAIADGPSALSEAVGVWISGFFGSGKSSFAKNLGYILANRPLKGTPAAQLFIEQLERQSPGDPLVRRIQDLLMFINARFQTHVVMFDVQVDRAVRRANEPIAEIMYTVLLRELDYAQDVDVAALEIELESEGRLGDFVAQCAALYR
;
A
#
# COMPACT_ATOMS: atom_id res chain seq x y z
N MET A 1 -8.32 1.80 44.50
CA MET A 1 -8.48 2.82 43.43
C MET A 1 -8.28 2.14 42.08
N LYS A 2 -9.19 2.32 41.12
CA LYS A 2 -8.94 1.90 39.74
C LYS A 2 -7.88 2.83 39.14
N ARG A 3 -6.85 2.26 38.50
CA ARG A 3 -5.84 3.03 37.76
C ARG A 3 -6.41 3.44 36.40
N ILE A 4 -5.96 4.55 35.84
CA ILE A 4 -6.41 5.04 34.53
C ILE A 4 -6.21 3.97 33.44
N GLU A 5 -5.11 3.20 33.51
CA GLU A 5 -4.83 2.06 32.64
C GLU A 5 -5.99 1.04 32.57
N GLN A 6 -6.74 0.87 33.67
CA GLN A 6 -7.84 -0.09 33.77
C GLN A 6 -9.16 0.45 33.20
N LEU A 7 -9.19 1.72 32.77
CA LEU A 7 -10.33 2.37 32.13
C LEU A 7 -10.16 2.46 30.61
N LEU A 8 -8.92 2.30 30.12
CA LEU A 8 -8.61 2.40 28.71
C LEU A 8 -8.95 1.09 28.02
N SER A 9 -9.54 1.18 26.83
CA SER A 9 -9.80 0.02 25.98
C SER A 9 -8.54 -0.51 25.29
N ARG A 10 -7.42 0.20 25.43
CA ARG A 10 -6.14 -0.07 24.75
C ARG A 10 -4.99 0.00 25.74
N ASP A 11 -3.97 -0.80 25.47
CA ASP A 11 -2.70 -0.76 26.17
C ASP A 11 -1.84 0.38 25.61
N LEU A 12 -1.67 1.46 26.38
CA LEU A 12 -0.86 2.62 25.98
C LEU A 12 0.63 2.46 26.35
N SER A 13 1.06 1.29 26.82
CA SER A 13 2.48 1.02 27.07
C SER A 13 3.26 0.72 25.79
N GLN A 14 2.56 0.43 24.69
CA GLN A 14 3.19 0.19 23.40
C GLN A 14 3.61 1.51 22.74
N PRO A 15 4.82 1.56 22.15
CA PRO A 15 5.26 2.74 21.40
C PRO A 15 4.38 2.92 20.16
N ILE A 16 3.87 4.15 19.99
CA ILE A 16 3.08 4.53 18.82
C ILE A 16 4.03 5.21 17.83
N GLU A 17 4.04 4.73 16.59
CA GLU A 17 4.75 5.40 15.50
C GLU A 17 4.11 6.78 15.25
N GLU A 18 4.89 7.84 15.45
CA GLU A 18 4.41 9.21 15.29
C GLU A 18 4.11 9.56 13.83
N VAL A 19 4.79 8.87 12.90
CA VAL A 19 4.70 9.12 11.46
C VAL A 19 4.43 7.82 10.72
N ILE A 20 3.41 7.84 9.86
CA ILE A 20 3.09 6.72 8.99
C ILE A 20 4.18 6.57 7.93
N LYS A 21 4.93 5.47 8.00
CA LYS A 21 5.94 5.07 7.00
C LYS A 21 5.30 4.14 5.97
N LEU A 22 5.43 4.48 4.69
CA LEU A 22 4.84 3.71 3.58
C LEU A 22 5.62 2.44 3.26
N ASP A 23 6.93 2.45 3.51
CA ASP A 23 7.87 1.35 3.30
C ASP A 23 8.03 0.42 4.52
N GLN A 24 7.06 0.44 5.45
CA GLN A 24 7.12 -0.38 6.66
C GLN A 24 7.14 -1.88 6.32
N ARG A 25 8.27 -2.52 6.59
CA ARG A 25 8.48 -3.96 6.37
C ARG A 25 8.16 -4.81 7.60
N ASP A 26 8.02 -4.20 8.77
CA ASP A 26 7.60 -4.91 9.97
C ASP A 26 6.10 -5.24 9.90
N GLU A 27 5.81 -6.51 9.68
CA GLU A 27 4.46 -7.07 9.60
C GLU A 27 3.65 -6.80 10.88
N GLU A 28 4.30 -6.81 12.04
CA GLU A 28 3.64 -6.54 13.32
C GLU A 28 3.13 -5.11 13.41
N THR A 29 3.95 -4.13 13.05
CA THR A 29 3.54 -2.73 12.98
C THR A 29 2.36 -2.53 12.04
N VAL A 30 2.41 -3.09 10.82
CA VAL A 30 1.30 -2.95 9.85
C VAL A 30 0.02 -3.60 10.36
N TYR A 31 0.12 -4.79 10.95
CA TYR A 31 -1.00 -5.46 11.57
C TYR A 31 -1.65 -4.56 12.64
N ASN A 32 -0.85 -4.02 13.56
CA ASN A 32 -1.31 -3.14 14.63
C ASN A 32 -1.98 -1.87 14.07
N GLU A 33 -1.38 -1.22 13.08
CA GLU A 33 -1.97 -0.05 12.42
C GLU A 33 -3.38 -0.31 11.86
N ILE A 34 -3.59 -1.48 11.22
CA ILE A 34 -4.90 -1.85 10.66
C ILE A 34 -5.90 -2.12 11.78
N VAL A 35 -5.56 -2.94 12.78
CA VAL A 35 -6.50 -3.33 13.84
C VAL A 35 -6.79 -2.21 14.84
N GLU A 36 -5.95 -1.17 14.89
CA GLU A 36 -6.16 0.01 15.72
C GLU A 36 -6.82 1.17 14.97
N TYR A 37 -6.92 1.09 13.65
CA TYR A 37 -7.45 2.16 12.80
C TYR A 37 -8.87 2.56 13.23
N VAL A 38 -9.07 3.86 13.42
CA VAL A 38 -10.37 4.43 13.80
C VAL A 38 -11.00 5.13 12.59
N ALA A 39 -12.10 4.57 12.09
CA ALA A 39 -12.78 5.08 10.90
C ALA A 39 -14.10 5.76 11.28
N THR A 40 -14.13 7.09 11.13
CA THR A 40 -15.37 7.85 11.24
C THR A 40 -16.33 7.49 10.09
N LYS A 41 -17.62 7.81 10.24
CA LYS A 41 -18.61 7.65 9.16
C LYS A 41 -18.13 8.28 7.83
N ARG A 42 -17.55 9.49 7.90
CA ARG A 42 -17.04 10.19 6.71
C ARG A 42 -15.87 9.43 6.06
N ILE A 43 -14.95 8.88 6.84
CA ILE A 43 -13.85 8.06 6.31
C ILE A 43 -14.41 6.82 5.59
N LYS A 44 -15.40 6.14 6.19
CA LYS A 44 -16.05 4.98 5.55
C LYS A 44 -16.72 5.36 4.23
N GLU A 45 -17.41 6.50 4.16
CA GLU A 45 -17.98 7.01 2.91
C GLU A 45 -16.90 7.25 1.85
N GLN A 46 -15.74 7.82 2.21
CA GLN A 46 -14.62 8.01 1.27
C GLN A 46 -14.04 6.69 0.78
N TYR A 47 -13.89 5.68 1.65
CA TYR A 47 -13.47 4.34 1.22
C TYR A 47 -14.49 3.73 0.25
N ARG A 48 -15.78 3.80 0.58
CA ARG A 48 -16.85 3.30 -0.30
C ARG A 48 -16.76 3.95 -1.67
N ASP A 49 -16.69 5.28 -1.74
CA ASP A 49 -16.71 6.01 -3.02
C ASP A 49 -15.48 5.67 -3.87
N LEU A 50 -14.31 5.60 -3.24
CA LEU A 50 -13.08 5.26 -3.93
C LEU A 50 -13.07 3.81 -4.41
N LEU A 51 -13.46 2.86 -3.56
CA LEU A 51 -13.54 1.45 -3.94
C LEU A 51 -14.61 1.21 -5.00
N GLN A 52 -15.72 1.95 -4.95
CA GLN A 52 -16.74 1.90 -6.00
C GLN A 52 -16.15 2.36 -7.35
N ALA A 53 -15.41 3.47 -7.37
CA ALA A 53 -14.75 3.93 -8.59
C ALA A 53 -13.72 2.93 -9.13
N ILE A 54 -12.97 2.24 -8.24
CA ILE A 54 -12.05 1.16 -8.63
C ILE A 54 -12.83 -0.04 -9.20
N ALA A 55 -13.93 -0.44 -8.56
CA ALA A 55 -14.76 -1.55 -9.01
C ALA A 55 -15.43 -1.29 -10.37
N ASP A 56 -15.88 -0.05 -10.60
CA ASP A 56 -16.53 0.39 -11.84
C ASP A 56 -15.51 0.65 -12.96
N GLY A 57 -14.22 0.67 -12.65
CA GLY A 57 -13.13 0.95 -13.59
C GLY A 57 -13.21 0.04 -14.83
N PRO A 58 -13.16 0.60 -16.04
CA PRO A 58 -13.20 -0.19 -17.27
C PRO A 58 -12.01 -1.15 -17.34
N SER A 59 -12.22 -2.33 -17.91
CA SER A 59 -11.13 -3.29 -18.22
C SER A 59 -10.11 -2.72 -19.23
N ALA A 60 -10.46 -1.63 -19.92
CA ALA A 60 -9.59 -0.92 -20.84
C ALA A 60 -8.94 0.28 -20.13
N LEU A 61 -7.63 0.40 -20.26
CA LEU A 61 -6.82 1.47 -19.66
C LEU A 61 -7.33 2.84 -20.14
N SER A 62 -7.73 3.69 -19.19
CA SER A 62 -7.96 5.12 -19.43
C SER A 62 -6.78 5.91 -18.90
N GLU A 63 -6.37 6.96 -19.60
CA GLU A 63 -5.35 7.90 -19.12
C GLU A 63 -5.85 8.78 -17.95
N ALA A 64 -7.16 8.77 -17.68
CA ALA A 64 -7.79 9.57 -16.64
C ALA A 64 -7.96 8.80 -15.33
N VAL A 65 -6.85 8.37 -14.71
CA VAL A 65 -6.89 7.72 -13.38
C VAL A 65 -6.00 8.49 -12.41
N GLY A 66 -6.62 9.09 -11.38
CA GLY A 66 -5.92 9.79 -10.32
C GLY A 66 -6.82 10.07 -9.12
N VAL A 67 -6.26 9.92 -7.91
CA VAL A 67 -6.97 10.14 -6.65
C VAL A 67 -6.18 11.16 -5.83
N TRP A 68 -6.84 12.21 -5.39
CA TRP A 68 -6.23 13.24 -4.55
C TRP A 68 -6.80 13.20 -3.13
N ILE A 69 -5.97 12.84 -2.15
CA ILE A 69 -6.36 12.78 -0.74
C ILE A 69 -5.88 14.07 -0.05
N SER A 70 -6.82 14.91 0.38
CA SER A 70 -6.54 16.19 1.04
C SER A 70 -7.24 16.31 2.40
N GLY A 71 -6.77 17.26 3.23
CA GLY A 71 -7.25 17.43 4.61
C GLY A 71 -6.19 18.00 5.55
N PHE A 72 -6.63 18.46 6.73
CA PHE A 72 -5.77 19.10 7.74
C PHE A 72 -4.69 18.18 8.31
N PHE A 73 -3.68 18.76 8.96
CA PHE A 73 -2.69 17.99 9.71
C PHE A 73 -3.37 17.13 10.78
N GLY A 74 -2.90 15.88 10.95
CA GLY A 74 -3.50 14.92 11.90
C GLY A 74 -4.86 14.33 11.46
N SER A 75 -5.38 14.63 10.27
CA SER A 75 -6.69 14.11 9.82
C SER A 75 -6.69 12.65 9.32
N GLY A 76 -5.56 11.94 9.42
CA GLY A 76 -5.44 10.53 9.03
C GLY A 76 -5.25 10.26 7.52
N LYS A 77 -4.81 11.25 6.72
CA LYS A 77 -4.61 11.09 5.26
C LYS A 77 -3.63 9.96 4.91
N SER A 78 -2.45 9.96 5.53
CA SER A 78 -1.43 8.95 5.26
C SER A 78 -1.89 7.56 5.70
N SER A 79 -2.55 7.45 6.87
CA SER A 79 -3.17 6.19 7.30
C SER A 79 -4.26 5.71 6.34
N PHE A 80 -5.07 6.63 5.81
CA PHE A 80 -6.08 6.30 4.81
C PHE A 80 -5.45 5.69 3.55
N ALA A 81 -4.44 6.37 2.99
CA ALA A 81 -3.72 5.93 1.80
C ALA A 81 -2.96 4.61 2.03
N LYS A 82 -2.29 4.47 3.17
CA LYS A 82 -1.55 3.26 3.55
C LYS A 82 -2.50 2.07 3.67
N ASN A 83 -3.58 2.19 4.44
CA ASN A 83 -4.57 1.14 4.57
C ASN A 83 -5.19 0.77 3.22
N LEU A 84 -5.49 1.76 2.36
CA LEU A 84 -5.96 1.50 1.00
C LEU A 84 -4.96 0.63 0.21
N GLY A 85 -3.67 0.96 0.29
CA GLY A 85 -2.61 0.16 -0.34
C GLY A 85 -2.61 -1.29 0.15
N TYR A 86 -2.64 -1.50 1.48
CA TYR A 86 -2.64 -2.86 2.04
C TYR A 86 -3.89 -3.66 1.73
N ILE A 87 -5.10 -3.07 1.80
CA ILE A 87 -6.34 -3.80 1.51
C ILE A 87 -6.50 -4.14 0.03
N LEU A 88 -5.92 -3.34 -0.87
CA LEU A 88 -5.91 -3.61 -2.31
C LEU A 88 -4.82 -4.61 -2.71
N ALA A 89 -3.63 -4.54 -2.09
CA ALA A 89 -2.60 -5.56 -2.25
C ALA A 89 -3.03 -6.91 -1.66
N ASN A 90 -3.83 -6.85 -0.61
CA ASN A 90 -4.42 -7.95 0.13
C ASN A 90 -3.42 -9.07 0.51
N ARG A 91 -2.16 -8.71 0.73
CA ARG A 91 -1.14 -9.64 1.25
C ARG A 91 -1.54 -10.07 2.68
N PRO A 92 -1.35 -11.35 3.06
CA PRO A 92 -1.61 -11.80 4.43
C PRO A 92 -0.71 -11.08 5.43
N LEU A 93 -1.29 -10.70 6.57
CA LEU A 93 -0.60 -10.17 7.74
C LEU A 93 -0.88 -11.12 8.91
N LYS A 94 0.17 -11.74 9.46
CA LYS A 94 0.08 -12.80 10.48
C LYS A 94 -0.87 -13.93 10.05
N GLY A 95 -0.88 -14.25 8.76
CA GLY A 95 -1.72 -15.30 8.16
C GLY A 95 -3.15 -14.88 7.78
N THR A 96 -3.57 -13.65 8.09
CA THR A 96 -4.91 -13.15 7.76
C THR A 96 -4.83 -12.10 6.66
N PRO A 97 -5.64 -12.17 5.58
CA PRO A 97 -5.65 -11.14 4.53
C PRO A 97 -5.91 -9.74 5.08
N ALA A 98 -5.14 -8.74 4.61
CA ALA A 98 -5.26 -7.36 5.08
C ALA A 98 -6.69 -6.78 4.91
N ALA A 99 -7.37 -7.09 3.81
CA ALA A 99 -8.76 -6.66 3.61
C ALA A 99 -9.71 -7.24 4.65
N GLN A 100 -9.49 -8.50 5.07
CA GLN A 100 -10.28 -9.14 6.12
C GLN A 100 -10.07 -8.45 7.47
N LEU A 101 -8.81 -8.23 7.87
CA LEU A 101 -8.49 -7.53 9.12
C LEU A 101 -9.13 -6.12 9.18
N PHE A 102 -9.08 -5.41 8.06
CA PHE A 102 -9.68 -4.08 7.95
C PHE A 102 -11.21 -4.12 8.14
N ILE A 103 -11.90 -5.05 7.46
CA ILE A 103 -13.36 -5.21 7.63
C ILE A 103 -13.73 -5.62 9.04
N GLU A 104 -13.02 -6.57 9.64
CA GLU A 104 -13.24 -6.98 11.03
C GLU A 104 -13.11 -5.80 12.01
N GLN A 105 -12.12 -4.93 11.78
CA GLN A 105 -11.93 -3.73 12.58
C GLN A 105 -13.04 -2.69 12.38
N LEU A 106 -13.54 -2.51 11.14
CA LEU A 106 -14.68 -1.62 10.88
C LEU A 106 -15.98 -2.14 11.50
N GLU A 107 -16.22 -3.45 11.42
CA GLU A 107 -17.38 -4.11 12.01
C GLU A 107 -17.35 -4.04 13.53
N ARG A 108 -16.17 -4.24 14.15
CA ARG A 108 -15.98 -4.08 15.60
C ARG A 108 -16.31 -2.67 16.08
N GLN A 109 -15.98 -1.65 15.30
CA GLN A 109 -16.28 -0.24 15.62
C GLN A 109 -17.75 0.13 15.41
N SER A 110 -18.43 -0.51 14.46
CA SER A 110 -19.83 -0.19 14.14
C SER A 110 -20.57 -1.45 13.69
N PRO A 111 -20.94 -2.33 14.64
CA PRO A 111 -21.58 -3.60 14.31
C PRO A 111 -22.88 -3.39 13.54
N GLY A 112 -23.03 -4.09 12.42
CA GLY A 112 -24.20 -4.04 11.56
C GLY A 112 -24.32 -2.79 10.68
N ASP A 113 -23.29 -1.95 10.59
CA ASP A 113 -23.28 -0.75 9.74
C ASP A 113 -23.37 -1.13 8.24
N PRO A 114 -24.43 -0.72 7.52
CA PRO A 114 -24.58 -1.00 6.09
C PRO A 114 -23.42 -0.49 5.23
N LEU A 115 -22.73 0.58 5.64
CA LEU A 115 -21.56 1.08 4.92
C LEU A 115 -20.39 0.09 4.99
N VAL A 116 -20.20 -0.58 6.13
CA VAL A 116 -19.13 -1.58 6.29
C VAL A 116 -19.39 -2.78 5.38
N ARG A 117 -20.64 -3.26 5.33
CA ARG A 117 -21.04 -4.32 4.40
C ARG A 117 -20.78 -3.93 2.94
N ARG A 118 -21.11 -2.69 2.55
CA ARG A 118 -20.85 -2.22 1.19
C ARG A 118 -19.36 -2.17 0.85
N ILE A 119 -18.52 -1.72 1.80
CA ILE A 119 -17.06 -1.73 1.62
C ILE A 119 -16.54 -3.17 1.48
N GLN A 120 -17.06 -4.10 2.28
CA GLN A 120 -16.71 -5.52 2.19
C GLN A 120 -17.04 -6.10 0.83
N ASP A 121 -18.27 -5.88 0.32
CA ASP A 121 -18.70 -6.37 -0.99
C ASP A 121 -17.79 -5.86 -2.12
N LEU A 122 -17.41 -4.57 -2.05
CA LEU A 122 -16.51 -3.94 -3.02
C LEU A 122 -15.10 -4.54 -2.96
N LEU A 123 -14.53 -4.73 -1.78
CA LEU A 123 -13.21 -5.35 -1.62
C LEU A 123 -13.21 -6.80 -2.12
N MET A 124 -14.26 -7.56 -1.80
CA MET A 124 -14.40 -8.94 -2.31
C MET A 124 -14.45 -8.97 -3.84
N PHE A 125 -15.24 -8.08 -4.44
CA PHE A 125 -15.32 -7.96 -5.89
C PHE A 125 -13.98 -7.58 -6.51
N ILE A 126 -13.30 -6.55 -5.98
CA ILE A 126 -12.02 -6.07 -6.48
C ILE A 126 -10.96 -7.18 -6.41
N ASN A 127 -10.82 -7.83 -5.25
CA ASN A 127 -9.82 -8.87 -5.02
C ASN A 127 -10.09 -10.15 -5.83
N ALA A 128 -11.35 -10.41 -6.21
CA ALA A 128 -11.69 -11.53 -7.08
C ALA A 128 -11.53 -11.22 -8.58
N ARG A 129 -11.72 -9.95 -8.97
CA ARG A 129 -11.73 -9.53 -10.38
C ARG A 129 -10.37 -9.08 -10.88
N PHE A 130 -9.57 -8.43 -10.05
CA PHE A 130 -8.33 -7.77 -10.46
C PHE A 130 -7.12 -8.43 -9.77
N GLN A 131 -6.06 -8.68 -10.55
CA GLN A 131 -4.73 -8.99 -10.00
C GLN A 131 -4.03 -7.66 -9.68
N THR A 132 -4.27 -7.15 -8.48
CA THR A 132 -3.73 -5.85 -8.07
C THR A 132 -2.30 -6.01 -7.55
N HIS A 133 -1.36 -5.33 -8.18
CA HIS A 133 -0.03 -5.11 -7.64
C HIS A 133 0.09 -3.67 -7.16
N VAL A 134 0.39 -3.47 -5.87
CA VAL A 134 0.43 -2.14 -5.25
C VAL A 134 1.87 -1.73 -5.01
N VAL A 135 2.23 -0.56 -5.54
CA VAL A 135 3.53 0.08 -5.33
C VAL A 135 3.32 1.32 -4.46
N MET A 136 3.81 1.29 -3.23
CA MET A 136 3.76 2.42 -2.28
C MET A 136 5.14 3.07 -2.18
N PHE A 137 5.21 4.40 -2.29
CA PHE A 137 6.47 5.13 -2.21
C PHE A 137 6.26 6.56 -1.70
N ASP A 138 7.33 7.15 -1.16
CA ASP A 138 7.32 8.51 -0.64
C ASP A 138 8.22 9.39 -1.52
N VAL A 139 7.59 10.34 -2.19
CA VAL A 139 8.27 11.22 -3.14
C VAL A 139 9.44 11.98 -2.51
N GLN A 140 9.35 12.41 -1.24
CA GLN A 140 10.44 13.15 -0.60
C GLN A 140 11.61 12.24 -0.22
N VAL A 141 11.31 11.07 0.34
CA VAL A 141 12.33 10.09 0.74
C VAL A 141 13.04 9.54 -0.50
N ASP A 142 12.28 9.11 -1.51
CA ASP A 142 12.83 8.55 -2.74
C ASP A 142 13.58 9.61 -3.59
N ARG A 143 13.23 10.90 -3.47
CA ARG A 143 14.01 12.01 -4.07
C ARG A 143 15.35 12.26 -3.37
N ALA A 144 15.40 12.18 -2.04
CA ALA A 144 16.58 12.56 -1.26
C ALA A 144 17.79 11.67 -1.54
N VAL A 145 17.56 10.45 -2.04
CA VAL A 145 18.61 9.51 -2.48
C VAL A 145 19.16 9.88 -3.88
N ARG A 146 18.55 10.85 -4.57
CA ARG A 146 18.77 11.14 -6.00
C ARG A 146 19.00 12.62 -6.30
N ARG A 147 19.16 12.97 -7.58
CA ARG A 147 19.47 14.34 -8.00
C ARG A 147 18.25 15.24 -7.79
N ALA A 148 18.46 16.44 -7.24
CA ALA A 148 17.41 17.34 -6.74
C ALA A 148 16.35 17.81 -7.77
N ASN A 149 16.51 17.54 -9.07
CA ASN A 149 15.65 18.04 -10.16
C ASN A 149 14.97 16.95 -11.01
N GLU A 150 14.90 15.71 -10.53
CA GLU A 150 14.25 14.62 -11.28
C GLU A 150 12.71 14.80 -11.39
N PRO A 151 12.12 14.62 -12.58
CA PRO A 151 10.68 14.58 -12.76
C PRO A 151 10.02 13.48 -11.92
N ILE A 152 8.78 13.71 -11.47
CA ILE A 152 8.03 12.70 -10.70
C ILE A 152 7.86 11.36 -11.44
N ALA A 153 7.73 11.42 -12.76
CA ALA A 153 7.61 10.24 -13.61
C ALA A 153 8.87 9.35 -13.54
N GLU A 154 10.05 9.94 -13.47
CA GLU A 154 11.33 9.20 -13.38
C GLU A 154 11.48 8.51 -12.02
N ILE A 155 11.05 9.20 -10.94
CA ILE A 155 10.99 8.62 -9.59
C ILE A 155 10.01 7.45 -9.57
N MET A 156 8.81 7.63 -10.12
CA MET A 156 7.80 6.57 -10.21
C MET A 156 8.31 5.36 -10.99
N TYR A 157 8.94 5.61 -12.15
CA TYR A 157 9.48 4.55 -12.99
C TYR A 157 10.59 3.77 -12.27
N THR A 158 11.48 4.47 -11.58
CA THR A 158 12.52 3.83 -10.78
C THR A 158 11.95 2.98 -9.65
N VAL A 159 10.96 3.50 -8.92
CA VAL A 159 10.30 2.74 -7.84
C VAL A 159 9.65 1.47 -8.42
N LEU A 160 9.04 1.56 -9.60
CA LEU A 160 8.49 0.39 -10.30
C LEU A 160 9.60 -0.62 -10.65
N LEU A 161 10.72 -0.16 -11.22
CA LEU A 161 11.87 -1.03 -11.53
C LEU A 161 12.37 -1.77 -10.28
N ARG A 162 12.50 -1.06 -9.15
CA ARG A 162 12.90 -1.64 -7.87
C ARG A 162 11.92 -2.70 -7.37
N GLU A 163 10.62 -2.46 -7.49
CA GLU A 163 9.59 -3.43 -7.05
C GLU A 163 9.57 -4.68 -7.95
N LEU A 164 9.93 -4.54 -9.22
CA LEU A 164 10.07 -5.63 -10.18
C LEU A 164 11.44 -6.33 -10.14
N ASP A 165 12.31 -5.97 -9.18
CA ASP A 165 13.66 -6.51 -9.00
C ASP A 165 14.63 -6.24 -10.18
N TYR A 166 14.41 -5.14 -10.91
CA TYR A 166 15.37 -4.64 -11.90
C TYR A 166 16.32 -3.61 -11.29
N ALA A 167 17.43 -3.37 -11.99
CA ALA A 167 18.34 -2.27 -11.74
C ALA A 167 17.59 -0.94 -11.67
N GLN A 168 18.05 -0.04 -10.79
CA GLN A 168 17.46 1.29 -10.66
C GLN A 168 18.11 2.34 -11.58
N ASP A 169 19.13 1.94 -12.33
CA ASP A 169 19.66 2.68 -13.47
C ASP A 169 18.84 2.31 -14.69
N VAL A 170 18.31 3.31 -15.39
CA VAL A 170 17.33 3.11 -16.47
C VAL A 170 17.93 2.37 -17.66
N ASP A 171 19.20 2.61 -17.97
CA ASP A 171 19.86 1.98 -19.11
C ASP A 171 20.19 0.51 -18.79
N VAL A 172 20.62 0.23 -17.56
CA VAL A 172 20.86 -1.15 -17.10
C VAL A 172 19.54 -1.92 -17.03
N ALA A 173 18.47 -1.32 -16.50
CA ALA A 173 17.16 -1.95 -16.43
C ALA A 173 16.60 -2.28 -17.82
N ALA A 174 16.78 -1.39 -18.80
CA ALA A 174 16.37 -1.64 -20.17
C ALA A 174 17.07 -2.88 -20.75
N LEU A 175 18.38 -3.03 -20.49
CA LEU A 175 19.13 -4.21 -20.88
C LEU A 175 18.65 -5.48 -20.16
N GLU A 176 18.36 -5.41 -18.86
CA GLU A 176 17.83 -6.53 -18.09
C GLU A 176 16.48 -7.01 -18.64
N ILE A 177 15.57 -6.07 -18.91
CA ILE A 177 14.24 -6.33 -19.48
C ILE A 177 14.37 -6.96 -20.88
N GLU A 178 15.27 -6.43 -21.73
CA GLU A 178 15.53 -7.00 -23.05
C GLU A 178 16.05 -8.43 -22.95
N LEU A 179 17.09 -8.67 -22.15
CA LEU A 179 17.67 -9.99 -21.95
C LEU A 179 16.68 -10.98 -21.32
N GLU A 180 15.81 -10.53 -20.42
CA GLU A 180 14.75 -11.36 -19.85
C GLU A 180 13.72 -11.75 -20.92
N SER A 181 13.31 -10.79 -21.76
CA SER A 181 12.38 -11.05 -22.87
C SER A 181 12.93 -12.06 -23.88
N GLU A 182 14.26 -12.12 -24.03
CA GLU A 182 14.96 -13.10 -24.86
C GLU A 182 15.28 -14.42 -24.13
N GLY A 183 15.00 -14.52 -22.82
CA GLY A 183 15.34 -15.69 -21.99
C GLY A 183 16.84 -15.85 -21.71
N ARG A 184 17.64 -14.80 -21.88
CA ARG A 184 19.12 -14.80 -21.79
C ARG A 184 19.68 -14.13 -20.55
N LEU A 185 18.84 -13.49 -19.73
CA LEU A 185 19.28 -12.77 -18.53
C LEU A 185 20.07 -13.66 -17.56
N GLY A 186 19.59 -14.89 -17.31
CA GLY A 186 20.29 -15.82 -16.41
C GLY A 186 21.69 -16.19 -16.89
N ASP A 187 21.87 -16.45 -18.18
CA ASP A 187 23.17 -16.75 -18.79
C ASP A 187 24.11 -15.53 -18.71
N PHE A 188 23.58 -14.34 -18.97
CA PHE A 188 24.33 -13.09 -18.86
C PHE A 188 24.87 -12.89 -17.44
N VAL A 189 23.99 -13.02 -16.43
CA VAL A 189 24.37 -12.89 -15.01
C VAL A 189 25.45 -13.93 -14.63
N ALA A 190 25.30 -15.18 -15.07
CA ALA A 190 26.28 -16.23 -14.82
C ALA A 190 27.64 -15.93 -15.46
N GLN A 191 27.67 -15.41 -16.69
CA GLN A 191 28.91 -15.03 -17.38
C GLN A 191 29.59 -13.83 -16.71
N CYS A 192 28.84 -12.79 -16.34
CA CYS A 192 29.37 -11.67 -15.57
C CYS A 192 30.00 -12.13 -14.25
N ALA A 193 29.31 -13.00 -13.51
CA ALA A 193 29.82 -13.56 -12.26
C ALA A 193 31.09 -14.44 -12.44
N ALA A 194 31.32 -15.00 -13.63
CA ALA A 194 32.54 -15.75 -13.93
C ALA A 194 33.71 -14.84 -14.34
N LEU A 195 33.43 -13.74 -15.05
CA LEU A 195 34.44 -12.82 -15.57
C LEU A 195 34.95 -11.81 -14.54
N TYR A 196 34.11 -11.41 -13.58
CA TYR A 196 34.39 -10.31 -12.64
C TYR A 196 34.47 -10.75 -11.17
N ARG A 197 34.84 -12.01 -10.92
CA ARG A 197 35.21 -12.49 -9.57
C ARG A 197 36.59 -12.00 -9.14
#